data_AF-A0AAW9KYU1-F1
#
_entry.id   AF-A0AAW9KYU1-F1
#
_cell.length_a   1.000
_cell.length_b   1.000
_cell.length_c   1.000
_cell.angle_alpha   90.00
_cell.angle_beta   90.00
_cell.angle_gamma   90.00
#
_symmetry.space_group_name_H-M   'P 1'
#
loop_
_entity.id
_entity.type
_entity.pdbx_description
1 polymer ?
#
loop_
_entity_poly.entity_id
_entity_poly.type
_entity_poly.pdbx_seq_one_letter_code
_entity_poly.pdbx_strand_id
1 'polypeptide(L)'
;MRRRDVLTAGSALLLAPLAGCVHSNAVLTMDEVTDAEIARRASSSGDDAEGEYGRIVREAIENGSATVSDQWVPFEPDRPVAYEGSYYQLSYEVTDSTTRNAYDVSVDFDPPSTDGPTVAFADLPEVDRAVLSEMLPPREDAPENEGPDMGVVETYSPAEEEASELVPTTEYEYVSYEGTSYGITVEESRQVTVNDYRYTAERVAGSADEFGRQLRAEFLFTLSGLSRSEQDLVEKAIEEGYYGGSGSDAFRSLVEKFRPHEPVTGTVEEGGSIEANYLVRYEGTVYWTDVYYLG
;
A
#
# COMPACT_ATOMS: atom_id res chain seq x y z
N MET A 1 -3.87 -80.82 18.11
CA MET A 1 -2.85 -80.06 17.35
C MET A 1 -3.52 -78.86 16.68
N ARG A 2 -2.83 -77.72 16.67
CA ARG A 2 -3.11 -76.41 16.01
C ARG A 2 -3.61 -75.28 16.91
N ARG A 3 -2.62 -74.47 17.33
CA ARG A 3 -2.67 -73.02 17.52
C ARG A 3 -3.27 -72.32 16.28
N ARG A 4 -3.98 -71.21 16.49
CA ARG A 4 -4.13 -70.07 15.56
C ARG A 4 -4.91 -68.96 16.30
N ASP A 5 -4.26 -67.91 16.78
CA ASP A 5 -3.66 -66.74 16.08
C ASP A 5 -4.68 -65.58 16.05
N VAL A 6 -4.37 -64.59 16.91
CA VAL A 6 -4.95 -63.26 16.98
C VAL A 6 -4.51 -62.47 15.74
N LEU A 7 -5.44 -61.77 15.08
CA LEU A 7 -5.10 -60.80 14.04
C LEU A 7 -5.84 -59.49 14.27
N THR A 8 -5.05 -58.56 14.78
CA THR A 8 -5.21 -57.12 14.91
C THR A 8 -5.47 -56.49 13.53
N ALA A 9 -6.58 -55.76 13.36
CA ALA A 9 -6.84 -54.94 12.19
C ALA A 9 -6.46 -53.48 12.52
N GLY A 10 -5.39 -52.99 11.89
CA GLY A 10 -4.86 -51.65 12.07
C GLY A 10 -5.63 -50.60 11.27
N SER A 11 -5.93 -49.48 11.92
CA SER A 11 -6.46 -48.27 11.29
C SER A 11 -5.35 -47.56 10.50
N ALA A 12 -5.53 -47.46 9.19
CA ALA A 12 -4.71 -46.62 8.33
C ALA A 12 -5.14 -45.15 8.50
N LEU A 13 -4.32 -44.36 9.18
CA LEU A 13 -4.40 -42.90 9.19
C LEU A 13 -3.93 -42.39 7.82
N LEU A 14 -4.88 -41.94 7.00
CA LEU A 14 -4.64 -41.13 5.82
C LEU A 14 -4.14 -39.75 6.28
N LEU A 15 -2.83 -39.54 6.23
CA LEU A 15 -2.23 -38.23 6.35
C LEU A 15 -2.42 -37.49 5.01
N ALA A 16 -3.39 -36.58 4.97
CA ALA A 16 -3.45 -35.57 3.93
C ALA A 16 -2.25 -34.62 4.09
N PRO A 17 -1.44 -34.37 3.04
CA PRO A 17 -0.42 -33.34 3.12
C PRO A 17 -1.10 -31.98 3.29
N LEU A 18 -0.75 -31.30 4.38
CA LEU A 18 -1.07 -29.90 4.60
C LEU A 18 -0.45 -29.12 3.44
N ALA A 19 -1.29 -28.44 2.66
CA ALA A 19 -0.85 -27.45 1.67
C ALA A 19 -0.17 -26.30 2.44
N GLY A 20 1.13 -26.42 2.66
CA GLY A 20 1.94 -25.27 3.06
C GLY A 20 1.91 -24.27 1.92
N CYS A 21 1.61 -23.01 2.21
CA CYS A 21 1.75 -21.91 1.26
C CYS A 21 3.19 -21.92 0.73
N VAL A 22 3.38 -22.44 -0.49
CA VAL A 22 4.68 -22.39 -1.15
C VAL A 22 4.86 -20.93 -1.58
N HIS A 23 5.58 -20.15 -0.76
CA HIS A 23 6.15 -18.89 -1.23
C HIS A 23 7.09 -19.22 -2.38
N SER A 24 6.70 -18.81 -3.59
CA SER A 24 7.50 -19.03 -4.79
C SER A 24 8.57 -17.97 -4.86
N ASN A 25 9.84 -18.40 -4.88
CA ASN A 25 11.00 -17.51 -5.00
C ASN A 25 11.40 -17.27 -6.47
N ALA A 26 10.63 -17.81 -7.41
CA ALA A 26 10.83 -17.67 -8.84
C ALA A 26 9.47 -17.65 -9.54
N VAL A 27 9.07 -16.53 -10.10
CA VAL A 27 7.84 -16.35 -10.88
C VAL A 27 8.18 -15.74 -12.23
N LEU A 28 7.56 -16.29 -13.28
CA LEU A 28 7.55 -15.71 -14.61
C LEU A 28 6.15 -15.88 -15.21
N THR A 29 5.52 -14.77 -15.57
CA THR A 29 4.25 -14.75 -16.32
C THR A 29 4.46 -13.95 -17.60
N MET A 30 3.80 -14.35 -18.68
CA MET A 30 3.92 -13.67 -19.97
C MET A 30 2.56 -13.56 -20.64
N ASP A 31 1.96 -12.37 -20.57
CA ASP A 31 0.65 -12.11 -21.15
C ASP A 31 0.79 -11.32 -22.45
N GLU A 32 0.17 -11.78 -23.53
CA GLU A 32 0.11 -11.00 -24.78
C GLU A 32 -0.58 -9.65 -24.54
N VAL A 33 -0.03 -8.57 -25.10
CA VAL A 33 -0.54 -7.21 -24.88
C VAL A 33 -0.59 -6.31 -26.11
N THR A 34 -1.68 -5.55 -26.17
CA THR A 34 -1.87 -4.36 -27.01
C THR A 34 -1.27 -3.10 -26.38
N ASP A 35 -1.14 -2.01 -27.15
CA ASP A 35 -0.66 -0.73 -26.60
C ASP A 35 -1.56 -0.21 -25.48
N ALA A 36 -2.88 -0.29 -25.64
CA ALA A 36 -3.82 0.09 -24.59
C ALA A 36 -3.65 -0.73 -23.30
N GLU A 37 -3.31 -2.01 -23.39
CA GLU A 37 -3.05 -2.86 -22.22
C GLU A 37 -1.70 -2.55 -21.56
N ILE A 38 -0.67 -2.25 -22.34
CA ILE A 38 0.62 -1.76 -21.83
C ILE A 38 0.39 -0.50 -21.00
N ALA A 39 -0.33 0.48 -21.55
CA ALA A 39 -0.63 1.74 -20.88
C ALA A 39 -1.40 1.51 -19.56
N ARG A 40 -2.42 0.64 -19.58
CA ARG A 40 -3.20 0.32 -18.38
C ARG A 40 -2.35 -0.31 -17.28
N ARG A 41 -1.48 -1.26 -17.63
CA ARG A 41 -0.62 -1.95 -16.66
C ARG A 41 0.49 -1.06 -16.09
N ALA A 42 1.00 -0.13 -16.89
CA ALA A 42 2.05 0.81 -16.49
C ALA A 42 1.53 2.07 -15.75
N SER A 43 0.24 2.14 -15.43
CA SER A 43 -0.36 3.34 -14.82
C SER A 43 -1.23 3.01 -13.61
N SER A 44 -1.46 3.99 -12.75
CA SER A 44 -2.51 3.94 -11.72
C SER A 44 -3.82 4.54 -12.24
N SER A 45 -4.96 4.08 -11.71
CA SER A 45 -6.27 4.67 -12.02
C SER A 45 -6.49 5.91 -11.15
N GLY A 46 -6.60 7.08 -11.78
CA GLY A 46 -7.00 8.32 -11.13
C GLY A 46 -8.52 8.52 -11.14
N ASP A 47 -9.23 7.91 -12.09
CA ASP A 47 -10.70 8.04 -12.20
C ASP A 47 -11.44 7.31 -11.06
N ASP A 48 -10.87 6.20 -10.57
CA ASP A 48 -11.42 5.40 -9.46
C ASP A 48 -10.83 5.79 -8.10
N ALA A 49 -9.99 6.84 -8.07
CA ALA A 49 -9.29 7.27 -6.87
C ALA A 49 -10.25 7.96 -5.88
N GLU A 50 -10.33 7.45 -4.66
CA GLU A 50 -11.15 8.01 -3.59
C GLU A 50 -10.30 8.73 -2.53
N GLY A 51 -10.98 9.41 -1.60
CA GLY A 51 -10.36 10.08 -0.46
C GLY A 51 -9.38 11.18 -0.86
N GLU A 52 -8.34 11.35 -0.05
CA GLU A 52 -7.33 12.38 -0.25
C GLU A 52 -6.53 12.17 -1.54
N TYR A 53 -6.14 10.94 -1.85
CA TYR A 53 -5.43 10.61 -3.09
C TYR A 53 -6.20 11.09 -4.32
N GLY A 54 -7.48 10.75 -4.43
CA GLY A 54 -8.33 11.19 -5.56
C GLY A 54 -8.54 12.69 -5.62
N ARG A 55 -8.62 13.36 -4.46
CA ARG A 55 -8.68 14.83 -4.39
C ARG A 55 -7.40 15.47 -4.94
N ILE A 56 -6.23 15.02 -4.46
CA ILE A 56 -4.91 15.54 -4.87
C ILE A 56 -4.70 15.36 -6.37
N VAL A 57 -4.97 14.16 -6.91
CA VAL A 57 -4.83 13.86 -8.34
C VAL A 57 -5.69 14.80 -9.18
N ARG A 58 -6.98 14.89 -8.85
CA ARG A 58 -7.94 15.72 -9.58
C ARG A 58 -7.56 17.20 -9.53
N GLU A 59 -7.27 17.74 -8.35
CA GLU A 59 -6.87 19.14 -8.20
C GLU A 59 -5.55 19.43 -8.95
N ALA A 60 -4.57 18.52 -8.90
CA ALA A 60 -3.31 18.70 -9.61
C ALA A 60 -3.49 18.74 -11.14
N ILE A 61 -4.40 17.93 -11.68
CA ILE A 61 -4.69 17.87 -13.12
C ILE A 61 -5.58 19.03 -13.57
N GLU A 62 -6.69 19.28 -12.86
CA GLU A 62 -7.70 20.28 -13.25
C GLU A 62 -7.26 21.72 -12.96
N ASN A 63 -6.64 21.95 -11.80
CA ASN A 63 -6.23 23.28 -11.34
C ASN A 63 -4.74 23.56 -11.58
N GLY A 64 -3.98 22.56 -12.04
CA GLY A 64 -2.54 22.63 -12.28
C GLY A 64 -1.68 22.38 -11.03
N SER A 65 -2.27 22.39 -9.84
CA SER A 65 -1.63 21.91 -8.62
C SER A 65 -2.62 21.63 -7.50
N ALA A 66 -2.23 20.73 -6.59
CA ALA A 66 -2.90 20.49 -5.31
C ALA A 66 -1.90 20.70 -4.17
N THR A 67 -2.34 21.28 -3.05
CA THR A 67 -1.52 21.44 -1.85
C THR A 67 -2.20 20.74 -0.68
N VAL A 68 -1.38 20.04 0.10
CA VAL A 68 -1.79 19.28 1.29
C VAL A 68 -0.69 19.40 2.35
N SER A 69 -1.10 19.58 3.60
CA SER A 69 -0.19 19.72 4.74
C SER A 69 -0.21 18.43 5.55
N ASP A 70 0.93 17.77 5.69
CA ASP A 70 1.01 16.49 6.42
C ASP A 70 2.43 16.29 6.99
N GLN A 71 2.57 15.44 8.01
CA GLN A 71 3.85 14.98 8.52
C GLN A 71 4.60 14.12 7.51
N TRP A 72 3.86 13.28 6.77
CA TRP A 72 4.41 12.35 5.81
C TRP A 72 3.99 12.73 4.40
N VAL A 73 4.78 12.34 3.40
CA VAL A 73 4.33 12.48 2.01
C VAL A 73 3.05 11.66 1.82
N PRO A 74 1.93 12.25 1.38
CA PRO A 74 0.66 11.51 1.25
C PRO A 74 0.79 10.29 0.35
N PHE A 75 1.52 10.44 -0.77
CA PHE A 75 1.94 9.33 -1.63
C PHE A 75 3.11 9.77 -2.52
N GLU A 76 3.96 8.80 -2.88
CA GLU A 76 5.02 8.99 -3.85
C GLU A 76 4.51 8.63 -5.26
N PRO A 77 4.53 9.56 -6.23
CA PRO A 77 4.19 9.24 -7.61
C PRO A 77 5.23 8.30 -8.22
N ASP A 78 4.93 7.01 -8.25
CA ASP A 78 5.82 5.96 -8.76
C ASP A 78 5.55 5.60 -10.24
N ARG A 79 4.35 5.93 -10.73
CA ARG A 79 3.93 5.72 -12.13
C ARG A 79 2.95 6.78 -12.60
N PRO A 80 2.79 6.98 -13.92
CA PRO A 80 1.79 7.87 -14.46
C PRO A 80 0.37 7.48 -14.04
N VAL A 81 -0.48 8.49 -13.87
CA VAL A 81 -1.90 8.36 -13.52
C VAL A 81 -2.74 8.47 -14.78
N ALA A 82 -3.64 7.51 -15.01
CA ALA A 82 -4.68 7.60 -16.02
C ALA A 82 -5.87 8.39 -15.47
N TYR A 83 -6.27 9.45 -16.17
CA TYR A 83 -7.38 10.32 -15.80
C TYR A 83 -8.11 10.80 -17.05
N GLU A 84 -9.42 10.57 -17.12
CA GLU A 84 -10.27 10.89 -18.27
C GLU A 84 -9.68 10.45 -19.65
N GLY A 85 -9.02 9.30 -19.67
CA GLY A 85 -8.39 8.71 -20.86
C GLY A 85 -7.04 9.31 -21.29
N SER A 86 -6.55 10.34 -20.59
CA SER A 86 -5.19 10.87 -20.73
C SER A 86 -4.28 10.36 -19.61
N TYR A 87 -2.97 10.51 -19.79
CA TYR A 87 -1.96 10.01 -18.84
C TYR A 87 -1.09 11.16 -18.35
N TYR A 88 -0.86 11.20 -17.04
CA TYR A 88 -0.19 12.30 -16.37
C TYR A 88 0.93 11.78 -15.48
N GLN A 89 2.12 12.36 -15.60
CA GLN A 89 3.17 12.20 -14.61
C GLN A 89 2.92 13.19 -13.48
N LEU A 90 2.72 12.67 -12.27
CA LEU A 90 2.67 13.50 -11.08
C LEU A 90 4.07 13.69 -10.52
N SER A 91 4.30 14.86 -9.92
CA SER A 91 5.46 15.15 -9.09
C SER A 91 5.03 15.98 -7.90
N TYR A 92 5.83 15.98 -6.85
CA TYR A 92 5.59 16.85 -5.69
C TYR A 92 6.88 17.56 -5.28
N GLU A 93 6.70 18.71 -4.63
CA GLU A 93 7.74 19.45 -3.95
C GLU A 93 7.25 19.89 -2.57
N VAL A 94 8.16 20.00 -1.61
CA VAL A 94 7.85 20.61 -0.31
C VAL A 94 7.97 22.13 -0.46
N THR A 95 6.87 22.85 -0.29
CA THR A 95 6.83 24.32 -0.43
C THR A 95 6.98 25.07 0.89
N ASP A 96 6.56 24.46 1.99
CA ASP A 96 6.72 24.99 3.35
C ASP A 96 6.99 23.85 4.34
N SER A 97 7.62 24.18 5.46
CA SER A 97 7.92 23.21 6.52
C SER A 97 7.82 23.93 7.85
N THR A 98 6.88 23.48 8.68
CA THR A 98 6.56 24.10 9.96
C THR A 98 6.66 23.06 11.08
N THR A 99 7.41 23.37 12.13
CA THR A 99 7.41 22.56 13.36
C THR A 99 6.11 22.80 14.13
N ARG A 100 5.40 21.73 14.47
CA ARG A 100 4.18 21.74 15.27
C ARG A 100 4.32 20.85 16.49
N ASN A 101 3.49 21.11 17.50
CA ASN A 101 3.31 20.19 18.61
C ASN A 101 2.31 19.12 18.19
N ALA A 102 2.68 17.86 18.40
CA ALA A 102 1.79 16.72 18.30
C ALA A 102 1.50 16.19 19.70
N TYR A 103 0.23 15.87 19.96
CA TYR A 103 -0.25 15.32 21.22
C TYR A 103 -0.84 13.94 20.96
N ASP A 104 -0.55 12.99 21.84
CA ASP A 104 -1.27 11.73 21.90
C ASP A 104 -2.51 11.96 22.78
N VAL A 105 -3.69 11.85 22.17
CA VAL A 105 -4.99 11.93 22.84
C VAL A 105 -5.60 10.54 22.82
N SER A 106 -5.78 9.98 24.01
CA SER A 106 -6.24 8.62 24.20
C SER A 106 -7.52 8.56 25.03
N VAL A 107 -8.39 7.63 24.67
CA VAL A 107 -9.68 7.37 25.32
C VAL A 107 -9.68 5.97 25.94
N ASP A 108 -10.12 5.90 27.19
CA ASP A 108 -10.44 4.69 27.93
C ASP A 108 -11.97 4.51 27.89
N PHE A 109 -12.42 3.40 27.31
CA PHE A 109 -13.83 3.13 27.05
C PHE A 109 -14.56 2.56 28.26
N ASP A 110 -13.83 1.88 29.16
CA ASP A 110 -14.35 1.26 30.37
C ASP A 110 -13.55 1.63 31.62
N PRO A 111 -13.43 2.94 31.94
CA PRO A 111 -12.57 3.38 33.01
C PRO A 111 -13.04 2.81 34.37
N PRO A 112 -12.10 2.44 35.27
CA PRO A 112 -12.43 1.78 36.54
C PRO A 112 -13.24 2.66 37.50
N SER A 113 -13.31 3.96 37.23
CA SER A 113 -14.09 4.97 37.94
C SER A 113 -14.56 6.03 36.94
N THR A 114 -15.61 6.77 37.30
CA THR A 114 -16.04 8.00 36.60
C THR A 114 -16.20 9.17 37.58
N ASP A 115 -15.66 9.02 38.79
CA ASP A 115 -15.69 10.03 39.84
C ASP A 115 -14.55 11.04 39.63
N GLY A 116 -14.70 11.96 38.68
CA GLY A 116 -13.73 13.03 38.44
C GLY A 116 -14.26 14.15 37.55
N PRO A 117 -13.44 15.19 37.32
CA PRO A 117 -13.79 16.31 36.45
C PRO A 117 -14.20 15.81 35.06
N THR A 118 -15.42 16.16 34.65
CA THR A 118 -16.02 15.65 33.41
C THR A 118 -16.54 16.83 32.58
N VAL A 119 -16.25 16.82 31.29
CA VAL A 119 -16.80 17.76 30.29
C VAL A 119 -17.76 17.02 29.37
N ALA A 120 -18.87 17.66 28.98
CA ALA A 120 -19.73 17.06 27.95
C ALA A 120 -19.08 17.25 26.58
N PHE A 121 -19.08 16.21 25.74
CA PHE A 121 -18.52 16.27 24.39
C PHE A 121 -19.08 17.44 23.59
N ALA A 122 -20.36 17.76 23.75
CA ALA A 122 -21.00 18.86 23.03
C ALA A 122 -20.48 20.24 23.44
N ASP A 123 -19.96 20.38 24.66
CA ASP A 123 -19.43 21.63 25.21
C ASP A 123 -17.96 21.88 24.82
N LEU A 124 -17.27 20.84 24.34
CA LEU A 124 -15.89 20.96 23.86
C LEU A 124 -15.77 21.87 22.62
N PRO A 125 -14.65 22.60 22.49
CA PRO A 125 -14.26 23.29 21.26
C PRO A 125 -14.31 22.39 20.02
N GLU A 126 -14.48 22.99 18.84
CA GLU A 126 -14.58 22.23 17.58
C GLU A 126 -13.34 21.37 17.31
N VAL A 127 -12.14 21.89 17.63
CA VAL A 127 -10.88 21.15 17.49
C VAL A 127 -10.89 19.86 18.31
N ASP A 128 -11.29 19.93 19.58
CA ASP A 128 -11.30 18.77 20.48
C ASP A 128 -12.37 17.76 20.09
N ARG A 129 -13.54 18.26 19.65
CA ARG A 129 -14.60 17.40 19.14
C ARG A 129 -14.20 16.67 17.86
N ALA A 130 -13.44 17.31 16.98
CA ALA A 130 -12.95 16.66 15.76
C ALA A 130 -12.05 15.48 16.12
N VAL A 131 -11.06 15.68 16.99
CA VAL A 131 -10.16 14.62 17.48
C VAL A 131 -10.93 13.49 18.14
N LEU A 132 -11.83 13.80 19.07
CA LEU A 132 -12.61 12.78 19.78
C LEU A 132 -13.63 12.07 18.90
N SER A 133 -14.10 12.69 17.81
CA SER A 133 -15.06 12.06 16.88
C SER A 133 -14.47 10.90 16.08
N GLU A 134 -13.14 10.80 16.03
CA GLU A 134 -12.46 9.62 15.46
C GLU A 134 -12.56 8.40 16.38
N MET A 135 -12.81 8.66 17.67
CA MET A 135 -12.82 7.63 18.71
C MET A 135 -14.19 7.35 19.31
N LEU A 136 -15.10 8.33 19.27
CA LEU A 136 -16.43 8.24 19.88
C LEU A 136 -17.56 8.31 18.83
N PRO A 137 -18.59 7.47 18.95
CA PRO A 137 -18.71 6.38 19.92
C PRO A 137 -17.76 5.21 19.59
N PRO A 138 -17.42 4.36 20.59
CA PRO A 138 -16.62 3.16 20.34
C PRO A 138 -17.29 2.25 19.31
N ARG A 139 -16.48 1.54 18.51
CA ARG A 139 -16.97 0.48 17.63
C ARG A 139 -17.46 -0.71 18.46
N GLU A 140 -18.38 -1.52 17.92
CA GLU A 140 -18.96 -2.67 18.65
C GLU A 140 -17.92 -3.70 19.12
N ASP A 141 -16.76 -3.75 18.48
CA ASP A 141 -15.62 -4.64 18.75
C ASP A 141 -14.41 -3.90 19.34
N ALA A 142 -14.61 -2.71 19.92
CA ALA A 142 -13.56 -1.99 20.60
C ALA A 142 -12.90 -2.86 21.69
N PRO A 143 -11.56 -2.82 21.83
CA PRO A 143 -10.89 -3.54 22.89
C PRO A 143 -11.32 -2.98 24.26
N GLU A 144 -11.35 -3.86 25.26
CA GLU A 144 -11.55 -3.54 26.68
C GLU A 144 -10.26 -3.97 27.41
N ASN A 145 -9.29 -3.06 27.49
CA ASN A 145 -8.00 -3.30 28.14
C ASN A 145 -7.90 -2.52 29.46
N GLU A 146 -6.99 -2.92 30.34
CA GLU A 146 -6.64 -2.04 31.46
C GLU A 146 -5.89 -0.79 30.94
N GLY A 147 -6.54 0.37 30.97
CA GLY A 147 -5.99 1.66 30.54
C GLY A 147 -6.61 2.16 29.23
N PRO A 148 -5.96 3.09 28.50
CA PRO A 148 -6.53 3.61 27.27
C PRO A 148 -6.70 2.53 26.19
N ASP A 149 -7.88 2.48 25.60
CA ASP A 149 -8.26 1.49 24.59
C ASP A 149 -7.95 1.93 23.17
N MET A 150 -8.01 3.24 22.93
CA MET A 150 -7.72 3.84 21.63
C MET A 150 -7.05 5.20 21.80
N GLY A 151 -6.13 5.52 20.90
CA GLY A 151 -5.47 6.82 20.87
C GLY A 151 -5.20 7.28 19.45
N VAL A 152 -5.13 8.59 19.30
CA VAL A 152 -4.77 9.28 18.06
C VAL A 152 -3.67 10.29 18.34
N VAL A 153 -2.76 10.44 17.37
CA VAL A 153 -1.71 11.45 17.45
C VAL A 153 -2.08 12.59 16.52
N GLU A 154 -2.39 13.75 17.10
CA GLU A 154 -2.87 14.90 16.35
C GLU A 154 -1.91 16.07 16.43
N THR A 155 -1.76 16.79 15.31
CA THR A 155 -0.93 18.00 15.25
C THR A 155 -1.78 19.25 15.40
N TYR A 156 -1.36 20.16 16.28
CA TYR A 156 -2.08 21.40 16.54
C TYR A 156 -1.31 22.58 15.97
N SER A 157 -2.01 23.48 15.29
CA SER A 157 -1.51 24.84 15.07
C SER A 157 -1.52 25.64 16.38
N PRO A 158 -0.75 26.74 16.48
CA PRO A 158 -0.77 27.57 17.69
C PRO A 158 -2.15 28.11 18.06
N ALA A 159 -3.02 28.37 17.07
CA ALA A 159 -4.37 28.85 17.32
C ALA A 159 -5.31 27.73 17.80
N GLU A 160 -5.10 26.50 17.32
CA GLU A 160 -5.83 25.32 17.77
C GLU A 160 -5.42 24.94 19.20
N GLU A 161 -4.12 25.01 19.52
CA GLU A 161 -3.61 24.77 20.89
C GLU A 161 -4.16 25.81 21.88
N GLU A 162 -4.29 27.09 21.49
CA GLU A 162 -4.91 28.12 22.34
C GLU A 162 -6.42 27.91 22.52
N ALA A 163 -7.08 27.30 21.53
CA ALA A 163 -8.53 27.08 21.54
C ALA A 163 -8.95 25.76 22.19
N SER A 164 -8.01 24.82 22.36
CA SER A 164 -8.27 23.49 22.94
C SER A 164 -8.45 23.56 24.45
N GLU A 165 -9.37 22.75 24.97
CA GLU A 165 -9.50 22.45 26.39
C GLU A 165 -8.80 21.14 26.78
N LEU A 166 -8.31 20.36 25.80
CA LEU A 166 -7.66 19.06 26.02
C LEU A 166 -6.13 19.18 26.02
N VAL A 167 -5.56 19.96 25.10
CA VAL A 167 -4.12 20.17 24.95
C VAL A 167 -3.74 21.62 25.31
N PRO A 168 -2.50 21.89 25.77
CA PRO A 168 -1.44 20.92 26.09
C PRO A 168 -1.70 20.15 27.39
N THR A 169 -2.63 20.62 28.21
CA THR A 169 -2.99 20.01 29.49
C THR A 169 -4.50 20.13 29.69
N THR A 170 -5.16 19.02 29.96
CA THR A 170 -6.58 18.97 30.29
C THR A 170 -6.81 19.10 31.81
N GLU A 171 -7.87 19.79 32.21
CA GLU A 171 -8.38 19.74 33.59
C GLU A 171 -9.41 18.62 33.81
N TYR A 172 -9.84 17.97 32.72
CA TYR A 172 -10.84 16.90 32.71
C TYR A 172 -10.17 15.53 32.70
N GLU A 173 -10.71 14.62 33.50
CA GLU A 173 -10.36 13.20 33.49
C GLU A 173 -11.32 12.39 32.60
N TYR A 174 -12.50 12.92 32.33
CA TYR A 174 -13.53 12.23 31.55
C TYR A 174 -14.24 13.15 30.55
N VAL A 175 -14.70 12.55 29.45
CA VAL A 175 -15.63 13.17 28.50
C VAL A 175 -16.94 12.40 28.50
N SER A 176 -18.07 13.11 28.66
CA SER A 176 -19.40 12.52 28.55
C SER A 176 -19.95 12.63 27.13
N TYR A 177 -20.21 11.50 26.49
CA TYR A 177 -20.82 11.41 25.17
C TYR A 177 -22.09 10.55 25.25
N GLU A 178 -23.22 11.11 24.83
CA GLU A 178 -24.55 10.48 24.89
C GLU A 178 -24.94 9.88 26.26
N GLY A 179 -24.40 10.44 27.35
CA GLY A 179 -24.68 10.01 28.73
C GLY A 179 -23.75 8.91 29.26
N THR A 180 -22.80 8.44 28.46
CA THR A 180 -21.70 7.58 28.88
C THR A 180 -20.45 8.42 29.13
N SER A 181 -19.71 8.14 30.20
CA SER A 181 -18.45 8.81 30.51
C SER A 181 -17.28 7.94 30.10
N TYR A 182 -16.35 8.55 29.35
CA TYR A 182 -15.15 7.92 28.82
C TYR A 182 -13.92 8.58 29.46
N GLY A 183 -12.92 7.80 29.85
CA GLY A 183 -11.67 8.34 30.40
C GLY A 183 -10.87 9.01 29.30
N ILE A 184 -10.21 10.13 29.58
CA ILE A 184 -9.33 10.80 28.62
C ILE A 184 -7.93 10.98 29.20
N THR A 185 -6.93 10.70 28.37
CA THR A 185 -5.52 10.93 28.69
C THR A 185 -4.87 11.71 27.56
N VAL A 186 -4.07 12.70 27.93
CA VAL A 186 -3.25 13.50 26.99
C VAL A 186 -1.80 13.40 27.43
N GLU A 187 -0.95 12.87 26.56
CA GLU A 187 0.48 12.77 26.85
C GLU A 187 1.24 14.08 26.57
N GLU A 188 2.51 14.15 27.00
CA GLU A 188 3.37 15.29 26.72
C GLU A 188 3.54 15.51 25.20
N SER A 189 3.51 16.78 24.78
CA SER A 189 3.73 17.13 23.39
C SER A 189 5.08 16.67 22.88
N ARG A 190 5.12 16.21 21.63
CA ARG A 190 6.37 16.09 20.87
C ARG A 190 6.39 17.04 19.68
N GLN A 191 7.56 17.58 19.36
CA GLN A 191 7.72 18.37 18.15
C GLN A 191 7.78 17.46 16.93
N VAL A 192 6.93 17.75 15.94
CA VAL A 192 6.92 17.12 14.63
C VAL A 192 7.07 18.16 13.54
N THR A 193 7.59 17.74 12.38
CA THR A 193 7.64 18.58 11.20
C THR A 193 6.44 18.27 10.33
N VAL A 194 5.62 19.28 10.04
CA VAL A 194 4.54 19.23 9.05
C VAL A 194 4.99 19.98 7.82
N ASN A 195 4.89 19.35 6.66
CA ASN A 195 5.29 19.90 5.38
C ASN A 195 4.06 20.21 4.53
N ASP A 196 4.13 21.30 3.77
CA ASP A 196 3.19 21.56 2.69
C ASP A 196 3.71 20.91 1.42
N TYR A 197 3.03 19.87 0.97
CA TYR A 197 3.33 19.16 -0.27
C TYR A 197 2.51 19.76 -1.41
N ARG A 198 3.21 20.31 -2.41
CA ARG A 198 2.59 20.80 -3.64
C ARG A 198 2.77 19.76 -4.74
N TYR A 199 1.66 19.12 -5.11
CA TYR A 199 1.60 18.20 -6.24
C TYR A 199 1.31 18.95 -7.53
N THR A 200 1.97 18.55 -8.61
CA THR A 200 1.72 19.02 -9.97
C THR A 200 1.57 17.85 -10.92
N ALA A 201 0.89 18.06 -12.04
CA ALA A 201 0.66 17.05 -13.05
C ALA A 201 1.13 17.54 -14.43
N GLU A 202 1.92 16.73 -15.12
CA GLU A 202 2.31 16.95 -16.52
C GLU A 202 1.67 15.87 -17.39
N ARG A 203 0.95 16.26 -18.44
CA ARG A 203 0.37 15.29 -19.38
C ARG A 203 1.47 14.66 -20.24
N VAL A 204 1.67 13.36 -20.14
CA VAL A 204 2.66 12.59 -20.90
C VAL A 204 2.08 11.95 -22.18
N ALA A 205 0.78 11.67 -22.19
CA ALA A 205 0.07 11.16 -23.37
C ALA A 205 -1.41 11.52 -23.35
N GLY A 206 -2.01 11.68 -24.54
CA GLY A 206 -3.43 11.99 -24.67
C GLY A 206 -4.34 10.78 -24.85
N SER A 207 -3.78 9.56 -24.87
CA SER A 207 -4.55 8.32 -25.02
C SER A 207 -3.74 7.10 -24.58
N ALA A 208 -4.44 6.00 -24.28
CA ALA A 208 -3.82 4.72 -23.92
C ALA A 208 -2.95 4.16 -25.05
N ASP A 209 -3.42 4.22 -26.30
CA ASP A 209 -2.65 3.75 -27.44
C ASP A 209 -1.37 4.57 -27.67
N GLU A 210 -1.42 5.89 -27.43
CA GLU A 210 -0.24 6.73 -27.51
C GLU A 210 0.78 6.39 -26.44
N PHE A 211 0.35 6.32 -25.17
CA PHE A 211 1.23 6.00 -24.05
C PHE A 211 1.85 4.61 -24.19
N GLY A 212 1.04 3.60 -24.53
CA GLY A 212 1.49 2.23 -24.74
C GLY A 212 2.51 2.11 -25.87
N ARG A 213 2.35 2.87 -26.97
CA ARG A 213 3.34 2.92 -28.04
C ARG A 213 4.65 3.55 -27.61
N GLN A 214 4.61 4.62 -26.80
CA GLN A 214 5.81 5.25 -26.26
C GLN A 214 6.58 4.25 -25.40
N LEU A 215 5.90 3.61 -24.45
CA LEU A 215 6.48 2.55 -23.60
C LEU A 215 7.03 1.38 -24.44
N ARG A 216 6.29 0.93 -25.44
CA ARG A 216 6.76 -0.14 -26.35
C ARG A 216 8.01 0.29 -27.11
N ALA A 217 8.11 1.53 -27.57
CA ALA A 217 9.26 2.01 -28.32
C ALA A 217 10.53 2.11 -27.44
N GLU A 218 10.34 2.39 -26.15
CA GLU A 218 11.42 2.60 -25.18
C GLU A 218 11.90 1.29 -24.55
N PHE A 219 10.99 0.48 -24.03
CA PHE A 219 11.31 -0.66 -23.16
C PHE A 219 11.32 -2.02 -23.88
N LEU A 220 10.77 -2.14 -25.09
CA LEU A 220 10.64 -3.44 -25.75
C LEU A 220 12.00 -4.00 -26.18
N PHE A 221 12.33 -5.19 -25.70
CA PHE A 221 13.45 -5.98 -26.21
C PHE A 221 12.98 -7.33 -26.76
N THR A 222 13.85 -7.98 -27.55
CA THR A 222 13.55 -9.31 -28.12
C THR A 222 14.24 -10.40 -27.32
N LEU A 223 13.45 -11.30 -26.73
CA LEU A 223 13.96 -12.47 -26.03
C LEU A 223 14.32 -13.56 -27.05
N SER A 224 15.61 -13.83 -27.19
CA SER A 224 16.16 -14.78 -28.16
C SER A 224 17.38 -15.50 -27.62
N GLY A 225 17.90 -16.48 -28.35
CA GLY A 225 19.08 -17.25 -27.91
C GLY A 225 18.81 -18.06 -26.64
N LEU A 226 17.58 -18.58 -26.52
CA LEU A 226 17.16 -19.44 -25.42
C LEU A 226 17.63 -20.88 -25.68
N SER A 227 18.13 -21.52 -24.63
CA SER A 227 18.28 -22.98 -24.57
C SER A 227 16.91 -23.65 -24.52
N ARG A 228 16.85 -24.96 -24.81
CA ARG A 228 15.58 -25.71 -24.80
C ARG A 228 14.86 -25.63 -23.45
N SER A 229 15.60 -25.71 -22.35
CA SER A 229 15.02 -25.60 -21.01
C SER A 229 14.54 -24.19 -20.67
N GLU A 230 15.16 -23.14 -21.22
CA GLU A 230 14.65 -21.76 -21.09
C GLU A 230 13.41 -21.56 -21.97
N GLN A 231 13.36 -22.16 -23.16
CA GLN A 231 12.17 -22.15 -24.03
C GLN A 231 10.99 -22.83 -23.34
N ASP A 232 11.20 -24.02 -22.78
CA ASP A 232 10.15 -24.75 -22.05
C ASP A 232 9.58 -23.90 -20.87
N LEU A 233 10.43 -23.10 -20.21
CA LEU A 233 10.00 -22.17 -19.14
C LEU A 233 9.17 -21.00 -19.68
N VAL A 234 9.59 -20.42 -20.80
CA VAL A 234 8.87 -19.31 -21.46
C VAL A 234 7.53 -19.77 -22.00
N GLU A 235 7.48 -20.91 -22.69
CA GLU A 235 6.24 -21.50 -23.19
C GLU A 235 5.26 -21.77 -22.05
N LYS A 236 5.75 -22.35 -20.95
CA LYS A 236 4.96 -22.54 -19.74
C LYS A 236 4.46 -21.22 -19.14
N ALA A 237 5.32 -20.20 -19.08
CA ALA A 237 4.96 -18.89 -18.54
C ALA A 237 3.86 -18.18 -19.35
N ILE A 238 3.81 -18.42 -20.66
CA ILE A 238 2.76 -17.92 -21.56
C ILE A 238 1.44 -18.67 -21.35
N GLU A 239 1.48 -20.00 -21.15
CA GLU A 239 0.26 -20.81 -21.06
C GLU A 239 -0.42 -20.72 -19.69
N GLU A 240 0.34 -20.81 -18.60
CA GLU A 240 -0.22 -20.92 -17.24
C GLU A 240 0.60 -20.18 -16.17
N GLY A 241 1.66 -19.49 -16.55
CA GLY A 241 2.64 -18.94 -15.62
C GLY A 241 3.60 -19.99 -15.06
N TYR A 242 4.79 -19.55 -14.68
CA TYR A 242 5.77 -20.36 -13.97
C TYR A 242 5.87 -19.91 -12.52
N TYR A 243 5.73 -20.86 -11.58
CA TYR A 243 5.85 -20.64 -10.14
C TYR A 243 6.76 -21.71 -9.52
N GLY A 244 7.96 -21.33 -9.12
CA GLY A 244 9.00 -22.21 -8.58
C GLY A 244 9.42 -21.84 -7.15
N GLY A 245 9.66 -22.85 -6.32
CA GLY A 245 10.12 -22.68 -4.93
C GLY A 245 11.60 -22.29 -4.78
N SER A 246 12.46 -22.73 -5.70
CA SER A 246 13.83 -22.23 -5.89
C SER A 246 14.11 -22.14 -7.39
N GLY A 247 14.71 -21.04 -7.85
CA GLY A 247 14.99 -20.87 -9.27
C GLY A 247 15.92 -21.97 -9.78
N SER A 248 15.44 -22.77 -10.74
CA SER A 248 16.27 -23.75 -11.44
C SER A 248 17.44 -23.04 -12.14
N ASP A 249 18.51 -23.78 -12.48
CA ASP A 249 19.62 -23.19 -13.23
C ASP A 249 19.16 -22.57 -14.56
N ALA A 250 18.15 -23.18 -15.19
CA ALA A 250 17.51 -22.64 -16.39
C ALA A 250 16.77 -21.32 -16.10
N PHE A 251 16.02 -21.24 -14.99
CA PHE A 251 15.33 -20.00 -14.60
C PHE A 251 16.31 -18.89 -14.26
N ARG A 252 17.38 -19.19 -13.52
CA ARG A 252 18.43 -18.21 -13.20
C ARG A 252 19.11 -17.70 -14.47
N SER A 253 19.48 -18.62 -15.37
CA SER A 253 20.03 -18.26 -16.69
C SER A 253 19.06 -17.39 -17.50
N LEU A 254 17.75 -17.67 -17.42
CA LEU A 254 16.73 -16.85 -18.06
C LEU A 254 16.66 -15.45 -17.45
N VAL A 255 16.65 -15.31 -16.12
CA VAL A 255 16.66 -14.01 -15.41
C VAL A 255 17.88 -13.16 -15.80
N GLU A 256 19.05 -13.76 -15.99
CA GLU A 256 20.25 -13.04 -16.47
C GLU A 256 20.07 -12.40 -17.86
N LYS A 257 19.09 -12.86 -18.65
CA LYS A 257 18.73 -12.21 -19.93
C LYS A 257 17.86 -10.97 -19.75
N PHE A 258 17.18 -10.80 -18.61
CA PHE A 258 16.34 -9.63 -18.31
C PHE A 258 17.16 -8.51 -17.66
N ARG A 259 18.16 -8.83 -16.82
CA ARG A 259 18.96 -7.85 -16.08
C ARG A 259 19.57 -6.70 -16.90
N PRO A 260 20.04 -6.91 -18.14
CA PRO A 260 20.62 -5.82 -18.93
C PRO A 260 19.58 -4.81 -19.44
N HIS A 261 18.29 -5.09 -19.28
CA HIS A 261 17.19 -4.27 -19.77
C HIS A 261 16.53 -3.51 -18.63
N GLU A 262 16.13 -2.27 -18.94
CA GLU A 262 15.35 -1.45 -18.04
C GLU A 262 13.91 -1.99 -17.98
N PRO A 263 13.35 -2.21 -16.78
CA PRO A 263 11.96 -2.60 -16.65
C PRO A 263 11.02 -1.41 -16.90
N VAL A 264 9.77 -1.69 -17.27
CA VAL A 264 8.72 -0.65 -17.35
C VAL A 264 8.35 -0.17 -15.95
N THR A 265 8.25 -1.11 -15.01
CA THR A 265 7.93 -0.87 -13.59
C THR A 265 8.65 -1.88 -12.72
N GLY A 266 8.87 -1.51 -11.45
CA GLY A 266 9.50 -2.38 -10.45
C GLY A 266 11.01 -2.19 -10.34
N THR A 267 11.65 -3.10 -9.61
CA THR A 267 13.02 -2.90 -9.11
C THR A 267 13.91 -4.11 -9.41
N VAL A 268 15.16 -3.83 -9.75
CA VAL A 268 16.24 -4.82 -9.88
C VAL A 268 17.33 -4.46 -8.86
N GLU A 269 17.52 -5.30 -7.86
CA GLU A 269 18.44 -4.99 -6.75
C GLU A 269 19.89 -5.41 -7.04
N GLU A 270 20.84 -4.61 -6.51
CA GLU A 270 22.26 -4.97 -6.39
C GLU A 270 22.44 -6.11 -5.37
N GLY A 271 22.15 -7.33 -5.81
CA GLY A 271 22.13 -8.52 -4.95
C GLY A 271 21.50 -9.74 -5.60
N GLY A 272 20.76 -9.53 -6.68
CA GLY A 272 20.21 -10.61 -7.50
C GLY A 272 18.68 -10.71 -7.42
N SER A 273 18.04 -10.05 -6.47
CA SER A 273 16.58 -9.97 -6.43
C SER A 273 16.03 -9.14 -7.58
N ILE A 274 14.87 -9.53 -8.10
CA ILE A 274 14.14 -8.81 -9.14
C ILE A 274 12.66 -8.94 -8.87
N GLU A 275 11.97 -7.81 -8.92
CA GLU A 275 10.52 -7.71 -8.88
C GLU A 275 10.13 -6.62 -9.87
N ALA A 276 9.95 -7.02 -11.13
CA ALA A 276 9.85 -6.08 -12.23
C ALA A 276 9.00 -6.59 -13.37
N ASN A 277 8.46 -5.65 -14.14
CA ASN A 277 7.64 -5.89 -15.32
C ASN A 277 8.35 -5.41 -16.58
N TYR A 278 8.35 -6.23 -17.62
CA TYR A 278 9.06 -5.99 -18.87
C TYR A 278 8.13 -6.06 -20.08
N LEU A 279 8.53 -5.40 -21.16
CA LEU A 279 7.97 -5.65 -22.49
C LEU A 279 8.91 -6.53 -23.28
N VAL A 280 8.42 -7.72 -23.62
CA VAL A 280 9.23 -8.76 -24.26
C VAL A 280 8.62 -9.17 -25.59
N ARG A 281 9.43 -9.14 -26.65
CA ARG A 281 9.07 -9.79 -27.90
C ARG A 281 9.60 -11.22 -27.92
N TYR A 282 8.69 -12.18 -28.06
CA TYR A 282 9.02 -13.60 -28.23
C TYR A 282 8.19 -14.18 -29.39
N GLU A 283 8.86 -14.84 -30.33
CA GLU A 283 8.27 -15.41 -31.56
C GLU A 283 7.38 -14.43 -32.37
N GLY A 284 7.68 -13.14 -32.30
CA GLY A 284 6.96 -12.08 -33.04
C GLY A 284 5.84 -11.42 -32.24
N THR A 285 5.32 -12.09 -31.20
CA THR A 285 4.31 -11.57 -30.27
C THR A 285 4.97 -10.73 -29.17
N VAL A 286 4.25 -9.72 -28.68
CA VAL A 286 4.71 -8.85 -27.58
C VAL A 286 3.95 -9.21 -26.32
N TYR A 287 4.70 -9.43 -25.25
CA TYR A 287 4.21 -9.82 -23.95
C TYR A 287 4.54 -8.76 -22.90
N TRP A 288 3.63 -8.55 -21.97
CA TRP A 288 3.93 -8.02 -20.67
C TRP A 288 4.43 -9.16 -19.81
N THR A 289 5.62 -9.02 -19.24
CA THR A 289 6.32 -10.10 -18.56
C THR A 289 6.62 -9.72 -17.13
N ASP A 290 6.00 -10.40 -16.17
CA ASP A 290 6.30 -10.20 -14.76
C ASP A 290 7.40 -11.18 -14.35
N VAL A 291 8.47 -10.64 -13.77
CA VAL A 291 9.61 -11.41 -13.28
C VAL A 291 9.75 -11.15 -11.79
N TYR A 292 9.58 -12.21 -11.00
CA TYR A 292 9.93 -12.21 -9.58
C TYR A 292 11.00 -13.26 -9.34
N TYR A 293 12.09 -12.89 -8.71
CA TYR A 293 13.12 -13.84 -8.30
C TYR A 293 13.80 -13.33 -7.04
N LEU A 294 13.80 -14.17 -6.01
CA LEU A 294 14.60 -13.98 -4.81
C LEU A 294 15.86 -14.84 -4.95
N GLY A 295 17.00 -14.15 -5.13
CA GLY A 295 18.32 -14.73 -5.39
C GLY A 295 19.06 -15.21 -4.16
#